data_AF-A0A835HRS5-F1
#
_entry.id   AF-A0A835HRS5-F1
#
_cell.length_a   1.000
_cell.length_b   1.000
_cell.length_c   1.000
_cell.angle_alpha   90.00
_cell.angle_beta   90.00
_cell.angle_gamma   90.00
#
_symmetry.space_group_name_H-M   'P 1'
#
loop_
_entity.id
_entity.type
_entity.pdbx_description
1 polymer ?
#
loop_
_entity_poly.entity_id
_entity_poly.type
_entity_poly.pdbx_seq_one_letter_code
_entity_poly.pdbx_strand_id
1 'polypeptide(L)'
;MEALGLPTLNNLTISNHNLHKQTSRTRDLLFSKQSLLKLKHSYRTQQQNFSFQVRAEGGDEETKQVKEMAAARKRWESLIRDEKVKVLTPREAGYAIQLTNKTLLDVRPSVEHKKAWVKGSSWIPIFDIDSTFDAGTTFKKITSFMMGGWWSGVPTLSYDNQFIPKVEQKFAKDTDLIVACQKGLRSLAACEQLYNAGYRNLFWIQGGLEAAEEEDLEREGPQPFKFAGIGGVSEFLGWTDQQRAAAAKEGWAYRLVFSIRLVVLFLVADGLFIGAQQVARYLQDVRSH
;
A
#
# COMPACT_ATOMS: atom_id res chain seq x y z
N MET A 1 -69.72 -29.48 25.34
CA MET A 1 -68.73 -29.70 24.27
C MET A 1 -67.67 -28.61 24.45
N GLU A 2 -66.95 -28.66 25.58
CA GLU A 2 -65.55 -29.14 25.70
C GLU A 2 -64.59 -28.12 25.04
N ALA A 3 -63.91 -27.18 25.73
CA ALA A 3 -63.15 -27.12 26.98
C ALA A 3 -61.67 -27.60 26.87
N LEU A 4 -60.76 -26.61 27.00
CA LEU A 4 -59.47 -26.61 27.71
C LEU A 4 -58.19 -27.22 27.07
N GLY A 5 -57.09 -26.47 27.20
CA GLY A 5 -55.80 -27.03 27.66
C GLY A 5 -54.54 -26.70 26.84
N LEU A 6 -53.72 -25.75 27.31
CA LEU A 6 -52.25 -25.83 27.21
C LEU A 6 -51.73 -26.79 28.30
N PRO A 7 -50.58 -27.49 28.13
CA PRO A 7 -49.34 -27.00 28.77
C PRO A 7 -47.96 -27.40 28.15
N THR A 8 -46.98 -26.62 28.61
CA THR A 8 -45.50 -26.69 28.82
C THR A 8 -44.62 -27.94 28.64
N LEU A 9 -43.35 -27.64 28.25
CA LEU A 9 -42.02 -28.17 28.67
C LEU A 9 -41.70 -29.68 28.64
N ASN A 10 -40.57 -30.07 28.03
CA ASN A 10 -39.45 -30.77 28.71
C ASN A 10 -38.21 -31.02 27.82
N ASN A 11 -37.04 -30.68 28.38
CA ASN A 11 -35.72 -31.24 28.03
C ASN A 11 -35.64 -32.71 28.44
N LEU A 12 -34.84 -33.53 27.74
CA LEU A 12 -34.11 -34.66 28.32
C LEU A 12 -32.94 -35.11 27.41
N THR A 13 -31.85 -35.46 28.08
CA THR A 13 -30.50 -35.79 27.58
C THR A 13 -30.25 -37.31 27.77
N ILE A 14 -29.19 -37.84 27.11
CA ILE A 14 -28.49 -39.14 27.36
C ILE A 14 -29.20 -40.34 26.66
N SER A 15 -28.58 -41.26 25.92
CA SER A 15 -27.33 -41.99 26.18
C SER A 15 -26.76 -42.78 24.98
N ASN A 16 -25.48 -43.11 25.12
CA ASN A 16 -24.59 -43.94 24.30
C ASN A 16 -25.10 -45.37 24.00
N HIS A 17 -24.61 -45.94 22.89
CA HIS A 17 -24.28 -47.36 22.86
C HIS A 17 -22.96 -47.63 22.12
N ASN A 18 -22.05 -48.28 22.86
CA ASN A 18 -20.78 -48.84 22.41
C ASN A 18 -21.01 -50.11 21.57
N LEU A 19 -20.13 -50.37 20.59
CA LEU A 19 -19.75 -51.73 20.22
C LEU A 19 -18.23 -51.81 20.07
N HIS A 20 -17.64 -52.76 20.81
CA HIS A 20 -16.21 -52.95 21.04
C HIS A 20 -15.79 -54.33 20.51
N LYS A 21 -14.48 -54.48 20.24
CA LYS A 21 -13.64 -55.70 20.05
C LYS A 21 -13.44 -56.11 18.58
N GLN A 22 -12.25 -56.50 18.12
CA GLN A 22 -11.13 -57.13 18.83
C GLN A 22 -9.78 -56.99 18.08
N THR A 23 -8.70 -56.99 18.86
CA THR A 23 -7.25 -57.12 18.60
C THR A 23 -6.89 -58.46 17.88
N SER A 24 -5.75 -58.72 17.22
CA SER A 24 -4.32 -58.53 17.59
C SER A 24 -3.36 -59.13 16.53
N ARG A 25 -2.09 -58.64 16.52
CA ARG A 25 -0.79 -59.33 16.19
C ARG A 25 -0.49 -59.66 14.72
N THR A 26 0.73 -59.64 14.16
CA THR A 26 2.12 -59.14 14.37
C THR A 26 2.93 -59.76 13.20
N ARG A 27 3.93 -59.09 12.61
CA ARG A 27 5.23 -59.70 12.22
C ARG A 27 6.24 -58.67 11.72
N ASP A 28 7.43 -58.77 12.31
CA ASP A 28 8.65 -57.99 12.16
C ASP A 28 9.43 -58.26 10.86
N LEU A 29 10.34 -57.33 10.52
CA LEU A 29 11.70 -57.52 9.95
C LEU A 29 12.32 -56.11 9.78
N LEU A 30 13.05 -55.55 10.76
CA LEU A 30 14.46 -55.76 11.14
C LEU A 30 15.50 -55.37 10.06
N PHE A 31 16.26 -54.29 10.30
CA PHE A 31 17.72 -54.16 10.06
C PHE A 31 18.18 -52.86 10.74
N SER A 32 18.68 -52.92 11.98
CA SER A 32 20.07 -53.15 12.40
C SER A 32 20.83 -51.84 12.68
N LYS A 33 21.32 -51.75 13.93
CA LYS A 33 22.08 -50.65 14.53
C LYS A 33 23.56 -50.76 14.18
N GLN A 34 24.24 -49.62 13.99
CA GLN A 34 25.67 -49.40 14.27
C GLN A 34 25.85 -47.88 14.51
N SER A 35 25.93 -47.42 15.76
CA SER A 35 27.12 -47.28 16.61
C SER A 35 27.75 -45.88 16.55
N LEU A 36 27.44 -45.09 17.59
CA LEU A 36 28.30 -44.15 18.33
C LEU A 36 29.65 -43.74 17.72
N LEU A 37 29.73 -42.47 17.29
CA LEU A 37 30.92 -41.62 17.49
C LEU A 37 30.46 -40.24 17.98
N LYS A 38 30.73 -39.96 19.25
CA LYS A 38 30.63 -38.63 19.86
C LYS A 38 31.79 -37.78 19.36
N LEU A 39 31.51 -36.73 18.58
CA LEU A 39 32.45 -35.64 18.36
C LEU A 39 31.87 -34.38 19.03
N LYS A 40 32.37 -34.07 20.23
CA LYS A 40 32.10 -32.80 20.91
C LYS A 40 32.97 -31.73 20.27
N HIS A 41 32.41 -30.95 19.34
CA HIS A 41 33.06 -29.73 18.86
C HIS A 41 32.74 -28.59 19.82
N SER A 42 33.67 -28.32 20.73
CA SER A 42 33.66 -27.10 21.54
C SER A 42 34.10 -25.93 20.65
N TYR A 43 33.14 -25.13 20.18
CA TYR A 43 33.44 -23.83 19.58
C TYR A 43 33.37 -22.78 20.67
N ARG A 44 34.53 -22.45 21.23
CA ARG A 44 34.75 -21.31 22.11
C ARG A 44 34.81 -20.06 21.24
N THR A 45 33.68 -19.39 21.04
CA THR A 45 33.64 -18.06 20.43
C THR A 45 34.14 -17.03 21.43
N GLN A 46 35.43 -16.67 21.31
CA GLN A 46 35.98 -15.51 21.99
C GLN A 46 35.49 -14.26 21.26
N GLN A 47 34.42 -13.65 21.78
CA GLN A 47 33.99 -12.31 21.38
C GLN A 47 35.09 -11.31 21.76
N GLN A 48 35.95 -10.97 20.79
CA GLN A 48 36.71 -9.74 20.86
C GLN A 48 35.84 -8.62 20.30
N ASN A 49 35.40 -7.73 21.18
CA ASN A 49 34.72 -6.49 20.83
C ASN A 49 35.71 -5.59 20.07
N PHE A 50 35.74 -5.71 18.75
CA PHE A 50 36.31 -4.70 17.86
C PHE A 50 35.16 -3.80 17.41
N SER A 51 34.90 -2.72 18.15
CA SER A 51 33.98 -1.67 17.74
C SER A 51 34.62 -0.88 16.60
N PHE A 52 34.47 -1.38 15.38
CA PHE A 52 34.79 -0.62 14.17
C PHE A 52 33.71 0.44 14.00
N GLN A 53 33.97 1.65 14.48
CA GLN A 53 33.08 2.79 14.30
C GLN A 53 33.17 3.23 12.84
N VAL A 54 32.30 2.69 12.01
CA VAL A 54 32.10 3.15 10.63
C VAL A 54 31.39 4.50 10.71
N ARG A 55 32.16 5.58 10.55
CA ARG A 55 31.63 6.92 10.31
C ARG A 55 31.08 6.95 8.88
N ALA A 56 29.79 6.64 8.74
CA ALA A 56 29.07 6.73 7.48
C ALA A 56 28.65 8.19 7.24
N GLU A 57 29.55 9.02 6.73
CA GLU A 57 29.34 10.46 6.53
C GLU A 57 28.30 10.83 5.43
N GLY A 58 27.52 9.85 4.97
CA GLY A 58 26.34 10.04 4.11
C GLY A 58 25.06 9.33 4.61
N GLY A 59 25.13 8.56 5.70
CA GLY A 59 23.96 7.86 6.28
C GLY A 59 23.16 8.71 7.27
N ASP A 60 23.70 9.86 7.65
CA ASP A 60 23.14 10.71 8.71
C ASP A 60 21.82 11.34 8.29
N GLU A 61 21.67 11.72 7.02
CA GLU A 61 20.49 12.41 6.50
C GLU A 61 19.32 11.44 6.29
N GLU A 62 19.57 10.25 5.77
CA GLU A 62 18.56 9.19 5.62
C GLU A 62 18.09 8.68 6.99
N THR A 63 19.00 8.47 7.93
CA THR A 63 18.63 8.05 9.29
C THR A 63 17.87 9.12 10.06
N LYS A 64 18.17 10.42 9.83
CA LYS A 64 17.36 11.53 10.33
C LYS A 64 15.96 11.50 9.74
N GLN A 65 15.83 11.35 8.42
CA GLN A 65 14.52 11.27 7.75
C GLN A 65 13.69 10.08 8.27
N VAL A 66 14.30 8.90 8.46
CA VAL A 66 13.60 7.72 9.02
C VAL A 66 13.11 8.00 10.45
N LYS A 67 13.92 8.67 11.28
CA LYS A 67 13.53 9.06 12.64
C LYS A 67 12.40 10.10 12.62
N GLU A 68 12.46 11.08 11.73
CA GLU A 68 11.41 12.09 11.56
C GLU A 68 10.09 11.48 11.09
N MET A 69 10.13 10.54 10.13
CA MET A 69 8.95 9.80 9.69
C MET A 69 8.36 8.96 10.82
N ALA A 70 9.20 8.31 11.64
CA ALA A 70 8.74 7.57 12.80
C ALA A 70 8.11 8.48 13.86
N ALA A 71 8.70 9.66 14.11
CA ALA A 71 8.14 10.67 14.99
C ALA A 71 6.80 11.21 14.47
N ALA A 72 6.70 11.48 13.17
CA ALA A 72 5.44 11.90 12.52
C ALA A 72 4.35 10.84 12.65
N ARG A 73 4.67 9.56 12.40
CA ARG A 73 3.71 8.46 12.60
C ARG A 73 3.19 8.39 14.04
N LYS A 74 4.07 8.50 15.03
CA LYS A 74 3.68 8.55 16.45
C LYS A 74 2.77 9.75 16.75
N ARG A 75 3.05 10.92 16.15
CA ARG A 75 2.18 12.11 16.27
C ARG A 75 0.81 11.84 15.70
N TRP A 76 0.70 11.29 14.49
CA TRP A 76 -0.60 11.00 13.88
C TRP A 76 -1.38 9.93 14.65
N GLU A 77 -0.70 8.88 15.13
CA GLU A 77 -1.30 7.86 15.97
C GLU A 77 -1.84 8.47 17.28
N SER A 78 -1.15 9.45 17.86
CA SER A 78 -1.68 10.18 19.02
C SER A 78 -2.94 11.00 18.69
N LEU A 79 -3.06 11.58 17.50
CA LEU A 79 -4.26 12.31 17.09
C LEU A 79 -5.48 11.38 16.95
N ILE A 80 -5.25 10.17 16.44
CA ILE A 80 -6.28 9.13 16.35
C ILE A 80 -6.66 8.63 17.74
N ARG A 81 -5.66 8.34 18.59
CA ARG A 81 -5.86 7.85 19.96
C ARG A 81 -6.59 8.86 20.83
N ASP A 82 -6.29 10.14 20.67
CA ASP A 82 -6.95 11.25 21.37
C ASP A 82 -8.34 11.59 20.78
N GLU A 83 -8.80 10.83 19.78
CA GLU A 83 -10.07 11.02 19.05
C GLU A 83 -10.24 12.42 18.42
N LYS A 84 -9.13 13.14 18.22
CA LYS A 84 -9.10 14.43 17.51
C LYS A 84 -9.39 14.26 16.03
N VAL A 85 -9.00 13.11 15.49
CA VAL A 85 -9.32 12.67 14.13
C VAL A 85 -10.10 11.38 14.25
N LYS A 86 -11.35 11.40 13.79
CA LYS A 86 -12.24 10.24 13.84
C LYS A 86 -11.90 9.29 12.69
N VAL A 87 -11.74 8.01 13.00
CA VAL A 87 -11.46 6.98 11.99
C VAL A 87 -12.77 6.53 11.37
N LEU A 88 -12.82 6.47 10.04
CA LEU A 88 -13.93 5.89 9.29
C LEU A 88 -13.41 4.79 8.37
N THR A 89 -14.18 3.72 8.23
CA THR A 89 -13.99 2.78 7.13
C THR A 89 -14.48 3.39 5.81
N PRO A 90 -13.99 2.96 4.64
CA PRO A 90 -14.47 3.45 3.36
C PRO A 90 -15.99 3.35 3.19
N ARG A 91 -16.58 2.26 3.68
CA ARG A 91 -18.04 2.03 3.68
C ARG A 91 -18.80 3.02 4.57
N GLU A 92 -18.32 3.27 5.79
CA GLU A 92 -18.90 4.28 6.68
C GLU A 92 -18.76 5.69 6.10
N ALA A 93 -17.63 5.99 5.44
CA ALA A 93 -17.44 7.25 4.76
C ALA A 93 -18.45 7.43 3.61
N GLY A 94 -18.73 6.38 2.84
CA GLY A 94 -19.77 6.39 1.81
C GLY A 94 -21.16 6.71 2.36
N TYR A 95 -21.55 6.04 3.45
CA TYR A 95 -22.81 6.35 4.13
C TYR A 95 -22.84 7.78 4.68
N ALA A 96 -21.72 8.28 5.22
CA ALA A 96 -21.66 9.63 5.77
C ALA A 96 -21.78 10.72 4.70
N ILE A 97 -21.27 10.46 3.49
CA ILE A 97 -21.41 11.35 2.33
C ILE A 97 -22.87 11.36 1.84
N GLN A 98 -23.48 10.18 1.68
CA GLN A 98 -24.84 10.06 1.13
C GLN A 98 -25.94 10.51 2.11
N LEU A 99 -25.80 10.20 3.41
CA LEU A 99 -26.86 10.44 4.41
C LEU A 99 -26.72 11.79 5.11
N THR A 100 -25.49 12.19 5.42
CA THR A 100 -25.22 13.39 6.24
C THR A 100 -24.67 14.55 5.41
N ASN A 101 -24.51 14.38 4.09
CA ASN A 101 -23.91 15.37 3.19
C ASN A 101 -22.56 15.91 3.69
N LYS A 102 -21.78 15.07 4.39
CA LYS A 102 -20.43 15.45 4.81
C LYS A 102 -19.54 15.64 3.60
N THR A 103 -18.66 16.64 3.65
CA THR A 103 -17.80 16.93 2.50
C THR A 103 -16.57 16.04 2.52
N LEU A 104 -16.29 15.40 1.38
CA LEU A 104 -15.07 14.66 1.15
C LEU A 104 -14.01 15.57 0.51
N LEU A 105 -12.86 15.69 1.17
CA LEU A 105 -11.66 16.38 0.72
C LEU A 105 -10.65 15.37 0.20
N ASP A 106 -10.42 15.38 -1.12
CA ASP A 106 -9.39 14.58 -1.75
C ASP A 106 -8.06 15.36 -1.79
N VAL A 107 -7.06 14.84 -1.09
CA VAL A 107 -5.74 15.46 -0.98
C VAL A 107 -4.68 14.83 -1.90
N ARG A 108 -5.10 13.98 -2.84
CA ARG A 108 -4.18 13.34 -3.79
C ARG A 108 -3.62 14.33 -4.82
N PRO A 109 -2.41 14.05 -5.35
CA PRO A 109 -1.84 14.83 -6.44
C PRO A 109 -2.68 14.69 -7.71
N SER A 110 -2.51 15.64 -8.62
CA SER A 110 -3.29 15.75 -9.87
C SER A 110 -3.26 14.48 -10.73
N VAL A 111 -2.15 13.74 -10.75
CA VAL A 111 -2.01 12.49 -11.54
C VAL A 111 -2.97 11.40 -11.06
N GLU A 112 -3.11 11.23 -9.76
CA GLU A 112 -3.98 10.20 -9.17
C GLU A 112 -5.45 10.61 -9.25
N HIS A 113 -5.74 11.90 -9.02
CA HIS A 113 -7.10 12.43 -9.12
C HIS A 113 -7.66 12.29 -10.53
N LYS A 114 -6.88 12.55 -11.59
CA LYS A 114 -7.33 12.41 -12.99
C LYS A 114 -7.74 10.97 -13.36
N LYS A 115 -7.22 9.96 -12.67
CA LYS A 115 -7.53 8.55 -12.94
C LYS A 115 -8.87 8.12 -12.37
N ALA A 116 -9.18 8.56 -11.16
CA ALA A 116 -10.42 8.26 -10.46
C ALA A 116 -10.62 9.27 -9.33
N TRP A 117 -11.84 9.74 -9.11
CA TRP A 117 -12.22 10.57 -7.97
C TRP A 117 -13.60 10.18 -7.44
N VAL A 118 -13.93 10.60 -6.23
CA VAL A 118 -15.23 10.34 -5.63
C VAL A 118 -16.21 11.43 -6.07
N LYS A 119 -17.43 11.04 -6.44
CA LYS A 119 -18.47 11.98 -6.84
C LYS A 119 -18.79 12.98 -5.73
N GLY A 120 -18.89 14.25 -6.09
CA GLY A 120 -19.13 15.33 -5.11
C GLY A 120 -17.95 15.63 -4.18
N SER A 121 -16.79 15.02 -4.39
CA SER A 121 -15.59 15.35 -3.62
C SER A 121 -14.97 16.67 -4.07
N SER A 122 -14.29 17.31 -3.13
CA SER A 122 -13.51 18.53 -3.37
C SER A 122 -12.04 18.19 -3.43
N TRP A 123 -11.42 18.51 -4.55
CA TRP A 123 -10.00 18.25 -4.75
C TRP A 123 -9.15 19.46 -4.32
N ILE A 124 -8.27 19.24 -3.34
CA ILE A 124 -7.24 20.19 -2.93
C ILE A 124 -5.97 19.38 -2.60
N PRO A 125 -4.98 19.34 -3.50
CA PRO A 125 -3.79 18.52 -3.29
C PRO A 125 -2.94 19.04 -2.13
N ILE A 126 -2.47 18.13 -1.28
CA ILE A 126 -1.46 18.45 -0.26
C ILE A 126 -0.03 18.41 -0.84
N PHE A 127 0.15 17.59 -1.87
CA PHE A 127 1.38 17.52 -2.63
C PHE A 127 1.09 17.76 -4.10
N ASP A 128 1.92 18.56 -4.74
CA ASP A 128 1.88 18.73 -6.19
C ASP A 128 3.19 18.26 -6.83
N ILE A 129 3.17 18.12 -8.14
CA ILE A 129 4.34 17.75 -8.93
C ILE A 129 5.29 18.94 -8.94
N ASP A 130 6.50 18.74 -8.42
CA ASP A 130 7.58 19.72 -8.56
C ASP A 130 7.92 19.96 -10.04
N SER A 131 7.44 21.07 -10.58
CA SER A 131 7.86 21.63 -11.87
C SER A 131 8.92 22.72 -11.73
N THR A 132 9.27 23.11 -10.50
CA THR A 132 10.33 24.08 -10.25
C THR A 132 11.69 23.41 -10.49
N PHE A 133 12.39 23.86 -11.53
CA PHE A 133 13.78 23.48 -11.83
C PHE A 133 14.72 24.12 -10.80
N ASP A 134 14.67 23.64 -9.57
CA ASP A 134 15.67 23.98 -8.56
C ASP A 134 16.84 22.99 -8.68
N ALA A 135 18.05 23.52 -8.84
CA ALA A 135 19.23 22.73 -9.20
C ALA A 135 19.58 21.69 -8.11
N GLY A 136 19.23 21.96 -6.84
CA GLY A 136 19.44 21.05 -5.71
C GLY A 136 18.40 19.92 -5.59
N THR A 137 17.14 20.17 -5.95
CA THR A 137 16.07 19.16 -5.90
C THR A 137 16.11 18.22 -7.11
N THR A 138 16.68 18.68 -8.22
CA THR A 138 16.84 17.89 -9.45
C THR A 138 17.71 16.65 -9.22
N PHE A 139 18.81 16.76 -8.45
CA PHE A 139 19.62 15.59 -8.11
C PHE A 139 18.84 14.61 -7.22
N LYS A 140 18.11 15.09 -6.21
CA LYS A 140 17.25 14.24 -5.36
C LYS A 140 16.16 13.54 -6.18
N LYS A 141 15.60 14.21 -7.18
CA LYS A 141 14.62 13.66 -8.15
C LYS A 141 15.23 12.57 -9.02
N ILE A 142 16.45 12.77 -9.52
CA ILE A 142 17.19 11.76 -10.29
C ILE A 142 17.55 10.55 -9.41
N THR A 143 18.06 10.77 -8.21
CA THR A 143 18.39 9.69 -7.27
C THR A 143 17.14 8.89 -6.87
N SER A 144 16.03 9.57 -6.56
CA SER A 144 14.75 8.91 -6.27
C SER A 144 14.23 8.11 -7.47
N PHE A 145 14.36 8.65 -8.68
CA PHE A 145 14.01 7.95 -9.91
C PHE A 145 14.86 6.69 -10.12
N MET A 146 16.19 6.79 -9.99
CA MET A 146 17.12 5.65 -10.11
C MET A 146 16.89 4.59 -9.04
N MET A 147 16.56 5.00 -7.82
CA MET A 147 16.36 4.10 -6.67
C MET A 147 15.00 3.40 -6.66
N GLY A 148 14.20 3.54 -7.74
CA GLY A 148 12.94 2.79 -7.93
C GLY A 148 11.73 3.67 -8.28
N GLY A 149 11.89 4.99 -8.36
CA GLY A 149 10.82 5.90 -8.81
C GLY A 149 10.38 5.62 -10.25
N TRP A 150 11.29 5.21 -11.13
CA TRP A 150 10.95 4.81 -12.51
C TRP A 150 10.07 3.56 -12.58
N TRP A 151 10.29 2.61 -11.66
CA TRP A 151 9.54 1.36 -11.58
C TRP A 151 8.14 1.58 -11.02
N SER A 152 8.07 2.27 -9.88
CA SER A 152 6.81 2.53 -9.17
C SER A 152 5.99 3.68 -9.77
N GLY A 153 6.62 4.52 -10.62
CA GLY A 153 6.01 5.69 -11.24
C GLY A 153 5.51 6.75 -10.25
N VAL A 154 5.93 6.68 -8.99
CA VAL A 154 5.57 7.67 -7.98
C VAL A 154 6.33 8.94 -8.30
N PRO A 155 5.65 10.05 -8.69
CA PRO A 155 6.33 11.29 -8.98
C PRO A 155 7.02 11.81 -7.71
N THR A 156 8.12 12.54 -7.86
CA THR A 156 8.66 13.34 -6.77
C THR A 156 7.65 14.44 -6.45
N LEU A 157 7.11 14.36 -5.24
CA LEU A 157 6.04 15.19 -4.72
C LEU A 157 6.64 16.17 -3.71
N SER A 158 6.34 17.46 -3.89
CA SER A 158 6.61 18.51 -2.89
C SER A 158 5.36 18.93 -2.16
N TYR A 159 5.59 19.50 -0.99
CA TYR A 159 4.54 20.05 -0.15
C TYR A 159 3.98 21.36 -0.73
N ASP A 160 2.67 21.45 -0.94
CA ASP A 160 2.02 22.71 -1.34
C ASP A 160 1.77 23.60 -0.12
N ASN A 161 2.54 24.67 0.01
CA ASN A 161 2.38 25.67 1.07
C ASN A 161 1.04 26.41 1.01
N GLN A 162 0.32 26.35 -0.13
CA GLN A 162 -0.98 26.97 -0.32
C GLN A 162 -2.16 26.05 0.05
N PHE A 163 -1.90 24.86 0.57
CA PHE A 163 -2.95 23.91 0.96
C PHE A 163 -3.96 24.52 1.94
N ILE A 164 -3.51 25.02 3.09
CA ILE A 164 -4.41 25.56 4.14
C ILE A 164 -5.22 26.77 3.64
N PRO A 165 -4.64 27.80 3.00
CA PRO A 165 -5.41 28.90 2.43
C PRO A 165 -6.50 28.46 1.45
N LYS A 166 -6.22 27.46 0.59
CA LYS A 166 -7.21 26.91 -0.36
C LYS A 166 -8.36 26.21 0.36
N VAL A 167 -8.07 25.49 1.44
CA VAL A 167 -9.12 24.84 2.26
C VAL A 167 -9.95 25.89 2.99
N GLU A 168 -9.32 26.88 3.64
CA GLU A 168 -10.02 27.95 4.37
C GLU A 168 -10.91 28.81 3.47
N GLN A 169 -10.54 29.00 2.19
CA GLN A 169 -11.38 29.70 1.23
C GLN A 169 -12.66 28.92 0.89
N LYS A 170 -12.60 27.59 0.91
CA LYS A 170 -13.69 26.72 0.45
C LYS A 170 -14.56 26.19 1.59
N PHE A 171 -13.99 26.04 2.79
CA PHE A 171 -14.64 25.37 3.91
C PHE A 171 -14.54 26.20 5.19
N ALA A 172 -15.64 26.24 5.94
CA ALA A 172 -15.65 26.81 7.27
C ALA A 172 -15.04 25.83 8.29
N LYS A 173 -14.50 26.36 9.40
CA LYS A 173 -13.72 25.57 10.38
C LYS A 173 -14.56 24.57 11.18
N ASP A 174 -15.86 24.78 11.22
CA ASP A 174 -16.88 23.95 11.86
C ASP A 174 -17.43 22.84 10.95
N THR A 175 -17.10 22.86 9.66
CA THR A 175 -17.57 21.87 8.69
C THR A 175 -17.00 20.48 8.99
N ASP A 176 -17.86 19.45 8.86
CA ASP A 176 -17.45 18.05 8.90
C ASP A 176 -16.68 17.68 7.63
N LEU A 177 -15.36 17.51 7.76
CA LEU A 177 -14.47 17.20 6.65
C LEU A 177 -13.96 15.76 6.75
N ILE A 178 -14.31 14.96 5.74
CA ILE A 178 -13.72 13.63 5.52
C ILE A 178 -12.51 13.81 4.63
N VAL A 179 -11.33 13.41 5.06
CA VAL A 179 -10.08 13.57 4.31
C VAL A 179 -9.61 12.23 3.78
N ALA A 180 -9.42 12.15 2.47
CA ALA A 180 -9.06 10.92 1.78
C ALA A 180 -7.78 11.09 0.95
N CYS A 181 -6.97 10.03 0.91
CA CYS A 181 -5.91 9.87 -0.07
C CYS A 181 -5.85 8.42 -0.52
N GLN A 182 -4.86 8.03 -1.33
CA GLN A 182 -4.76 6.65 -1.82
C GLN A 182 -4.70 5.61 -0.70
N LYS A 183 -3.69 5.69 0.19
CA LYS A 183 -3.39 4.68 1.24
C LYS A 183 -3.71 5.13 2.67
N GLY A 184 -4.14 6.38 2.85
CA GLY A 184 -4.45 6.98 4.15
C GLY A 184 -3.31 7.77 4.83
N LEU A 185 -2.03 7.59 4.47
CA LEU A 185 -0.92 8.29 5.16
C LEU A 185 -0.88 9.80 4.87
N ARG A 186 -1.06 10.18 3.59
CA ARG A 186 -1.04 11.59 3.20
C ARG A 186 -2.24 12.36 3.76
N SER A 187 -3.39 11.70 3.90
CA SER A 187 -4.58 12.30 4.52
C SER A 187 -4.41 12.48 6.03
N LEU A 188 -3.65 11.63 6.74
CA LEU A 188 -3.31 11.87 8.14
C LEU A 188 -2.42 13.11 8.31
N ALA A 189 -1.42 13.27 7.44
CA ALA A 189 -0.59 14.46 7.41
C ALA A 189 -1.41 15.74 7.12
N ALA A 190 -2.42 15.63 6.25
CA ALA A 190 -3.36 16.72 5.99
C ALA A 190 -4.24 17.01 7.21
N CYS A 191 -4.79 15.98 7.87
CA CYS A 191 -5.59 16.14 9.09
C CYS A 191 -4.81 16.83 10.21
N GLU A 192 -3.53 16.51 10.40
CA GLU A 192 -2.69 17.22 11.38
C GLU A 192 -2.63 18.72 11.09
N GLN A 193 -2.45 19.10 9.83
CA GLN A 193 -2.35 20.51 9.45
C GLN A 193 -3.67 21.24 9.52
N LEU A 194 -4.76 20.59 9.13
CA LEU A 194 -6.11 21.12 9.32
C LEU A 194 -6.43 21.29 10.80
N TYR A 195 -6.06 20.33 11.64
CA TYR A 195 -6.24 20.43 13.07
C TYR A 195 -5.48 21.64 13.65
N ASN A 196 -4.23 21.84 13.22
CA ASN A 196 -3.43 23.00 13.61
C ASN A 196 -4.01 24.33 13.09
N ALA A 197 -4.70 24.33 11.95
CA ALA A 197 -5.42 25.49 11.41
C ALA A 197 -6.76 25.79 12.13
N GLY A 198 -7.20 24.92 13.04
CA GLY A 198 -8.37 25.09 13.88
C GLY A 198 -9.59 24.26 13.49
N TYR A 199 -9.48 23.35 12.52
CA TYR A 199 -10.56 22.43 12.18
C TYR A 199 -10.69 21.35 13.25
N ARG A 200 -11.91 21.13 13.75
CA ARG A 200 -12.19 20.18 14.84
C ARG A 200 -12.89 18.91 14.37
N ASN A 201 -13.70 19.02 13.32
CA ASN A 201 -14.51 17.92 12.82
C ASN A 201 -13.82 17.22 11.64
N LEU A 202 -12.73 16.51 11.96
CA LEU A 202 -11.91 15.81 10.97
C LEU A 202 -12.15 14.31 11.02
N PHE A 203 -12.42 13.73 9.85
CA PHE A 203 -12.61 12.29 9.68
C PHE A 203 -11.56 11.77 8.71
N TRP A 204 -10.89 10.67 9.07
CA TRP A 204 -9.87 10.04 8.25
C TRP A 204 -10.34 8.66 7.77
N ILE A 205 -10.20 8.41 6.47
CA ILE A 205 -10.53 7.10 5.89
C ILE A 205 -9.37 6.13 6.11
N GLN A 206 -9.62 5.08 6.89
CA GLN A 206 -8.66 4.01 7.13
C GLN A 206 -8.32 3.28 5.83
N GLY A 207 -7.02 3.17 5.54
CA GLY A 207 -6.54 2.55 4.30
C GLY A 207 -6.73 3.41 3.04
N GLY A 208 -7.37 4.57 3.15
CA GLY A 208 -7.64 5.47 2.03
C GLY A 208 -8.61 4.89 0.99
N LEU A 209 -8.60 5.48 -0.20
CA LEU A 209 -9.44 5.06 -1.33
C LEU A 209 -9.04 3.69 -1.91
N GLU A 210 -7.82 3.23 -1.63
CA GLU A 210 -7.35 1.91 -2.03
C GLU A 210 -8.10 0.77 -1.32
N ALA A 211 -8.54 1.01 -0.09
CA ALA A 211 -9.31 0.05 0.70
C ALA A 211 -10.80 0.05 0.34
N ALA A 212 -11.28 1.03 -0.42
CA ALA A 212 -12.68 1.12 -0.84
C ALA A 212 -13.00 0.05 -1.90
N GLU A 213 -14.13 -0.63 -1.74
CA GLU A 213 -14.73 -1.39 -2.84
C GLU A 213 -15.51 -0.44 -3.77
N GLU A 214 -15.80 -0.90 -5.00
CA GLU A 214 -16.48 -0.07 -6.00
C GLU A 214 -17.91 0.35 -5.59
N GLU A 215 -18.52 -0.39 -4.67
CA GLU A 215 -19.88 -0.13 -4.15
C GLU A 215 -19.87 0.82 -2.95
N ASP A 216 -18.75 0.97 -2.25
CA ASP A 216 -18.67 1.76 -1.01
C ASP A 216 -18.67 3.26 -1.30
N LEU A 217 -18.12 3.69 -2.43
CA LEU A 217 -17.98 5.09 -2.82
C LEU A 217 -18.35 5.28 -4.29
N GLU A 218 -19.21 6.25 -4.58
CA GLU A 218 -19.56 6.62 -5.95
C GLU A 218 -18.34 7.14 -6.70
N ARG A 219 -17.88 6.37 -7.69
CA ARG A 219 -16.68 6.65 -8.47
C ARG A 219 -16.99 7.43 -9.75
N GLU A 220 -16.16 8.42 -10.02
CA GLU A 220 -16.06 9.09 -11.31
C GLU A 220 -14.63 8.94 -11.87
N GLY A 221 -14.52 8.72 -13.19
CA GLY A 221 -13.25 8.58 -13.89
C GLY A 221 -13.08 7.26 -14.67
N PRO A 222 -11.97 7.10 -15.39
CA PRO A 222 -11.73 5.92 -16.23
C PRO A 222 -11.24 4.67 -15.48
N GLN A 223 -10.56 4.81 -14.32
CA GLN A 223 -9.95 3.69 -13.60
C GLN A 223 -10.62 3.45 -12.24
N PRO A 224 -10.55 2.23 -11.66
CA PRO A 224 -11.01 1.97 -10.29
C PRO A 224 -10.05 2.56 -9.25
N PHE A 225 -10.56 2.88 -8.05
CA PHE A 225 -9.77 3.53 -7.00
C PHE A 225 -8.50 2.77 -6.61
N LYS A 226 -8.55 1.43 -6.63
CA LYS A 226 -7.41 0.55 -6.31
C LYS A 226 -6.20 0.76 -7.21
N PHE A 227 -6.41 1.12 -8.48
CA PHE A 227 -5.33 1.33 -9.44
C PHE A 227 -4.93 2.79 -9.62
N ALA A 228 -5.71 3.74 -9.10
CA ALA A 228 -5.47 5.17 -9.27
C ALA A 228 -4.11 5.63 -8.69
N GLY A 229 -3.59 4.93 -7.67
CA GLY A 229 -2.29 5.21 -7.06
C GLY A 229 -1.11 4.45 -7.65
N ILE A 230 -1.34 3.56 -8.61
CA ILE A 230 -0.28 2.78 -9.27
C ILE A 230 0.21 3.58 -10.47
N GLY A 231 1.51 3.58 -10.72
CA GLY A 231 2.11 4.32 -11.84
C GLY A 231 3.31 3.62 -12.45
N GLY A 232 3.83 4.23 -13.51
CA GLY A 232 5.12 3.89 -14.10
C GLY A 232 5.13 2.52 -14.77
N VAL A 233 6.34 1.93 -14.83
CA VAL A 233 6.53 0.63 -15.49
C VAL A 233 5.77 -0.48 -14.76
N SER A 234 5.56 -0.36 -13.46
CA SER A 234 4.80 -1.33 -12.67
C SER A 234 3.32 -1.40 -13.06
N GLU A 235 2.70 -0.27 -13.43
CA GLU A 235 1.33 -0.21 -13.95
C GLU A 235 1.23 -0.96 -15.29
N PHE A 236 2.16 -0.70 -16.20
CA PHE A 236 2.21 -1.32 -17.52
C PHE A 236 2.50 -2.83 -17.44
N LEU A 237 3.46 -3.25 -16.62
CA LEU A 237 3.82 -4.65 -16.47
C LEU A 237 2.89 -5.41 -15.53
N GLY A 238 1.87 -4.74 -14.96
CA GLY A 238 0.89 -5.28 -14.01
C GLY A 238 1.50 -6.02 -12.82
N TRP A 239 2.69 -5.60 -12.39
CA TRP A 239 3.52 -6.33 -11.43
C TRP A 239 3.05 -6.16 -9.98
N THR A 240 2.18 -5.18 -9.71
CA THR A 240 1.72 -4.89 -8.34
C THR A 240 0.79 -5.96 -7.77
N ASP A 241 0.81 -6.14 -6.45
CA ASP A 241 -0.02 -7.14 -5.77
C ASP A 241 -1.51 -6.94 -6.04
N GLN A 242 -1.95 -5.69 -6.19
CA GLN A 242 -3.34 -5.33 -6.49
C GLN A 242 -3.75 -5.73 -7.91
N GLN A 243 -2.88 -5.49 -8.89
CA GLN A 243 -3.13 -5.90 -10.28
C GLN A 243 -3.12 -7.42 -10.40
N ARG A 244 -2.23 -8.12 -9.68
CA ARG A 244 -2.22 -9.59 -9.64
C ARG A 244 -3.46 -10.16 -8.95
N ALA A 245 -3.94 -9.51 -7.89
CA ALA A 245 -5.17 -9.92 -7.21
C ALA A 245 -6.41 -9.73 -8.10
N ALA A 246 -6.48 -8.64 -8.88
CA ALA A 246 -7.55 -8.45 -9.86
C ALA A 246 -7.41 -9.41 -11.06
N ALA A 247 -6.20 -9.59 -11.58
CA ALA A 247 -5.89 -10.56 -12.62
C ALA A 247 -6.32 -11.99 -12.27
N ALA A 248 -6.16 -12.37 -11.00
CA ALA A 248 -6.57 -13.68 -10.50
C ALA A 248 -8.10 -13.87 -10.56
N LYS A 249 -8.87 -12.78 -10.48
CA LYS A 249 -10.34 -12.80 -10.59
C LYS A 249 -10.82 -12.79 -12.05
N GLU A 250 -10.09 -12.14 -12.97
CA GLU A 250 -10.50 -11.93 -14.37
C GLU A 250 -10.13 -13.07 -15.35
N GLY A 251 -9.55 -14.18 -14.86
CA GLY A 251 -9.39 -15.42 -15.64
C GLY A 251 -8.25 -15.44 -16.67
N TRP A 252 -8.32 -16.37 -17.63
CA TRP A 252 -7.20 -16.74 -18.51
C TRP A 252 -6.79 -15.64 -19.50
N ALA A 253 -7.73 -14.80 -19.94
CA ALA A 253 -7.48 -13.70 -20.88
C ALA A 253 -6.47 -12.68 -20.32
N TYR A 254 -6.57 -12.37 -19.03
CA TYR A 254 -5.66 -11.43 -18.38
C TYR A 254 -4.22 -11.97 -18.31
N ARG A 255 -4.05 -13.29 -18.13
CA ARG A 255 -2.74 -13.96 -18.14
C ARG A 255 -2.08 -13.89 -19.52
N LEU A 256 -2.85 -14.01 -20.60
CA LEU A 256 -2.34 -13.85 -21.97
C LEU A 256 -1.85 -12.43 -22.25
N VAL A 257 -2.58 -11.41 -21.78
CA VAL A 257 -2.15 -10.01 -21.91
C VAL A 257 -0.79 -9.78 -21.27
N PHE A 258 -0.54 -10.34 -20.08
CA PHE A 258 0.78 -10.30 -19.45
C PHE A 258 1.87 -11.01 -20.26
N SER A 259 1.57 -12.21 -20.77
CA SER A 259 2.52 -12.95 -21.61
C SER A 259 2.89 -12.16 -22.86
N ILE A 260 1.91 -11.50 -23.50
CA ILE A 260 2.16 -10.65 -24.67
C ILE A 260 3.03 -9.45 -24.29
N ARG A 261 2.74 -8.75 -23.18
CA ARG A 261 3.55 -7.62 -22.71
C ARG A 261 5.01 -8.02 -22.42
N LEU A 262 5.22 -9.20 -21.84
CA LEU A 262 6.56 -9.77 -21.62
C LEU A 262 7.27 -10.06 -22.94
N VAL A 263 6.61 -10.70 -23.90
CA VAL A 263 7.19 -10.98 -25.23
C VAL A 263 7.57 -9.68 -25.94
N VAL A 264 6.73 -8.65 -25.88
CA VAL A 264 7.05 -7.32 -26.44
C VAL A 264 8.28 -6.71 -25.77
N LEU A 265 8.42 -6.84 -24.45
CA LEU A 265 9.60 -6.35 -23.72
C LEU A 265 10.89 -7.04 -24.22
N PHE A 266 10.86 -8.37 -24.40
CA PHE A 266 11.98 -9.12 -24.95
C PHE A 266 12.33 -8.67 -26.37
N LEU A 267 11.34 -8.51 -27.25
CA LEU A 267 11.57 -8.02 -28.61
C LEU A 267 12.19 -6.62 -28.65
N VAL A 268 11.75 -5.72 -27.75
CA VAL A 268 12.33 -4.38 -27.63
C VAL A 268 13.78 -4.45 -27.14
N ALA A 269 14.08 -5.30 -26.14
CA ALA A 269 15.43 -5.47 -25.64
C ALA A 269 16.39 -6.03 -26.70
N ASP A 270 15.95 -7.04 -27.46
CA ASP A 270 16.71 -7.61 -28.58
C ASP A 270 16.93 -6.57 -29.68
N GLY A 271 15.90 -5.79 -30.03
CA GLY A 271 16.01 -4.69 -30.98
C GLY A 271 17.01 -3.62 -30.53
N LEU A 272 17.00 -3.26 -29.24
CA LEU A 272 17.95 -2.31 -28.67
C LEU A 272 19.39 -2.85 -28.70
N PHE A 273 19.56 -4.13 -28.42
CA PHE A 273 20.85 -4.80 -28.45
C PHE A 273 21.44 -4.83 -29.86
N ILE A 274 20.64 -5.20 -30.86
CA ILE A 274 21.05 -5.18 -32.27
C ILE A 274 21.38 -3.75 -32.72
N GLY A 275 20.55 -2.77 -32.36
CA GLY A 275 20.79 -1.36 -32.65
C GLY A 275 22.10 -0.85 -32.03
N ALA A 276 22.37 -1.19 -30.77
CA ALA A 276 23.60 -0.82 -30.09
C ALA A 276 24.83 -1.43 -30.77
N GLN A 277 24.75 -2.68 -31.22
CA GLN A 277 25.83 -3.31 -32.01
C GLN A 277 26.07 -2.59 -33.33
N GLN A 278 25.02 -2.15 -34.01
CA GLN A 278 25.12 -1.48 -35.29
C GLN A 278 25.72 -0.06 -35.15
N VAL A 279 25.33 0.66 -34.10
CA VAL A 279 25.92 1.96 -33.73
C VAL A 279 27.39 1.81 -33.33
N ALA A 280 27.74 0.77 -32.57
CA ALA A 280 29.13 0.51 -32.18
C ALA A 280 30.04 0.27 -33.39
N ARG A 281 29.56 -0.47 -34.39
CA ARG A 281 30.28 -0.67 -35.66
C ARG A 281 30.44 0.64 -36.42
N TYR A 282 29.37 1.43 -36.54
CA TYR A 282 29.41 2.73 -37.19
C TYR A 282 30.40 3.71 -36.52
N LEU A 283 30.44 3.75 -35.18
CA LEU A 283 31.40 4.57 -34.44
C LEU A 283 32.85 4.10 -34.60
N GLN A 284 33.07 2.80 -34.80
CA GLN A 284 34.39 2.25 -35.11
C GLN A 284 34.85 2.68 -36.51
N ASP A 285 33.95 2.67 -37.50
CA ASP A 285 34.24 3.08 -38.88
C ASP A 285 34.50 4.59 -39.02
N VAL A 286 33.83 5.42 -38.22
CA VAL A 286 34.07 6.89 -38.21
C VAL A 286 35.37 7.24 -37.48
N ARG A 287 35.83 6.41 -36.52
CA ARG A 287 37.05 6.66 -35.74
C ARG A 287 38.32 6.20 -36.46
N SER A 288 38.20 5.32 -37.45
CA SER A 288 39.32 4.80 -38.24
C SER A 288 39.67 5.65 -39.46
N HIS A 289 38.87 6.68 -39.76
CA HIS A 289 39.15 7.75 -40.74
C HIS A 289 39.63 9.03 -40.06
#